data_AF-A0A8C2CAW0-F1
#
_entry.id   AF-A0A8C2CAW0-F1
#
_cell.length_a   1.000
_cell.length_b   1.000
_cell.length_c   1.000
_cell.angle_alpha   90.00
_cell.angle_beta   90.00
_cell.angle_gamma   90.00
#
_symmetry.space_group_name_H-M   'P 1'
#
loop_
_entity.id
_entity.type
_entity.pdbx_description
1 polymer ?
#
loop_
_entity_poly.entity_id
_entity_poly.type
_entity_poly.pdbx_seq_one_letter_code
_entity_poly.pdbx_strand_id
1 'polypeptide(L)'
;MKHWKMSLPSVRTACGPPPHQENADTEEMPKNEYSYGEKVKYMCYNKFTMEGYPYLTCAQGEWRGYFTCLKPCMVTVEEMDKRGIELKWGERQKIFSPHKDTISFACQKGKYLKDGTDLRQTCTNGVMLLPRCV
;
A
#
# COMPACT_ATOMS: atom_id res chain seq x y z
N MET A 1 34.35 -36.92 -36.64
CA MET A 1 34.68 -36.24 -35.36
C MET A 1 33.48 -35.38 -34.98
N LYS A 2 32.68 -35.77 -33.99
CA LYS A 2 31.51 -34.99 -33.57
C LYS A 2 31.95 -33.98 -32.50
N HIS A 3 31.98 -32.70 -32.84
CA HIS A 3 32.22 -31.62 -31.89
C HIS A 3 30.93 -31.34 -31.11
N TRP A 4 30.85 -31.76 -29.86
CA TRP A 4 29.78 -31.36 -28.95
C TRP A 4 30.17 -30.01 -28.34
N LYS A 5 29.57 -28.91 -28.81
CA LYS A 5 29.68 -27.62 -28.11
C LYS A 5 28.80 -27.71 -26.86
N MET A 6 29.41 -28.02 -25.72
CA MET A 6 28.80 -27.73 -24.42
C MET A 6 28.72 -26.22 -24.28
N SER A 7 27.56 -25.63 -24.61
CA SER A 7 27.25 -24.27 -24.22
C SER A 7 27.19 -24.21 -22.71
N LEU A 8 28.12 -23.48 -22.09
CA LEU A 8 28.05 -23.09 -20.68
C LEU A 8 26.66 -22.46 -20.42
N PRO A 9 26.00 -22.76 -19.27
CA PRO A 9 24.76 -22.08 -18.94
C PRO A 9 25.05 -20.58 -18.88
N SER A 10 24.34 -19.81 -19.69
CA SER A 10 24.42 -18.34 -19.67
C SER A 10 24.02 -17.89 -18.26
N VAL A 11 25.00 -17.54 -17.44
CA VAL A 11 24.76 -16.88 -16.15
C VAL A 11 24.17 -15.52 -16.53
N ARG A 12 22.85 -15.37 -16.41
CA ARG A 12 22.18 -14.09 -16.68
C ARG A 12 22.70 -13.08 -15.66
N THR A 13 23.56 -12.18 -16.12
CA THR A 13 24.07 -11.06 -15.32
C THR A 13 23.09 -9.89 -15.31
N ALA A 14 22.27 -9.77 -16.36
CA ALA A 14 21.21 -8.78 -16.49
C ALA A 14 19.86 -9.34 -16.01
N CYS A 15 19.02 -8.46 -15.50
CA CYS A 15 17.66 -8.78 -15.10
C CYS A 15 16.71 -8.63 -16.28
N GLY A 16 15.66 -9.45 -16.31
CA GLY A 16 14.53 -9.24 -17.21
C GLY A 16 13.61 -8.11 -16.72
N PRO A 17 12.37 -8.03 -17.24
CA PRO A 17 11.37 -7.10 -16.73
C PRO A 17 11.20 -7.20 -15.21
N PRO A 18 10.91 -6.09 -14.54
CA PRO A 18 10.77 -6.03 -13.09
C PRO A 18 9.51 -6.79 -12.65
N PRO A 19 9.52 -7.41 -11.46
CA PRO A 19 8.44 -8.28 -11.01
C PRO A 19 7.16 -7.50 -10.70
N HIS A 20 6.00 -8.15 -10.76
CA HIS A 20 4.77 -7.57 -10.23
C HIS A 20 4.89 -7.33 -8.71
N GLN A 21 4.34 -6.21 -8.24
CA GLN A 21 4.30 -5.80 -6.83
C GLN A 21 2.84 -5.53 -6.42
N GLU A 22 2.42 -6.04 -5.27
CA GLU A 22 1.02 -5.92 -4.85
C GLU A 22 0.64 -4.45 -4.61
N ASN A 23 -0.47 -4.02 -5.21
CA ASN A 23 -0.99 -2.65 -5.08
C ASN A 23 -0.03 -1.55 -5.56
N ALA A 24 0.87 -1.89 -6.49
CA ALA A 24 1.86 -0.98 -7.05
C ALA A 24 2.04 -1.19 -8.55
N ASP A 25 2.56 -0.18 -9.23
CA ASP A 25 3.02 -0.26 -10.61
C ASP A 25 4.37 0.45 -10.77
N THR A 26 5.05 0.19 -11.88
CA THR A 26 6.26 0.93 -12.24
C THR A 26 5.89 2.35 -12.68
N GLU A 27 6.70 3.34 -12.29
CA GLU A 27 6.46 4.74 -12.69
C GLU A 27 6.66 4.98 -14.18
N GLU A 28 7.54 4.19 -14.78
CA GLU A 28 7.86 4.23 -16.20
C GLU A 28 7.56 2.87 -16.84
N MET A 29 7.44 2.84 -18.17
CA MET A 29 7.27 1.59 -18.91
C MET A 29 8.49 0.69 -18.74
N PRO A 30 8.32 -0.58 -18.35
CA PRO A 30 9.44 -1.49 -18.18
C PRO A 30 10.22 -1.75 -19.47
N LYS A 31 11.56 -1.82 -19.36
CA LYS A 31 12.44 -2.34 -20.41
C LYS A 31 12.37 -3.87 -20.42
N ASN A 32 12.79 -4.46 -21.53
CA ASN A 32 12.95 -5.92 -21.63
C ASN A 32 14.15 -6.45 -20.84
N GLU A 33 15.18 -5.61 -20.61
CA GLU A 33 16.42 -6.00 -19.93
C GLU A 33 17.01 -4.82 -19.15
N TYR A 34 17.65 -5.14 -18.02
CA TYR A 34 18.29 -4.20 -17.10
C TYR A 34 19.67 -4.69 -16.67
N SER A 35 20.67 -3.81 -16.76
CA SER A 35 22.04 -4.07 -16.35
C SER A 35 22.20 -4.06 -14.82
N TYR A 36 23.29 -4.66 -14.33
CA TYR A 36 23.65 -4.60 -12.92
C TYR A 36 23.66 -3.15 -12.40
N GLY A 37 22.98 -2.91 -11.28
CA GLY A 37 22.86 -1.60 -10.65
C GLY A 37 21.76 -0.70 -11.20
N GLU A 38 21.13 -1.03 -12.33
CA GLU A 38 19.94 -0.31 -12.79
C GLU A 38 18.78 -0.49 -11.81
N LYS A 39 17.96 0.55 -11.69
CA LYS A 39 16.84 0.62 -10.76
C LYS A 39 15.54 0.87 -11.49
N VAL A 40 14.47 0.26 -10.99
CA VAL A 40 13.10 0.57 -11.38
C VAL A 40 12.39 1.18 -10.18
N LYS A 41 11.76 2.33 -10.40
CA LYS A 41 10.94 3.00 -9.41
C LYS A 41 9.50 2.49 -9.49
N TYR A 42 8.94 2.16 -8.33
CA TYR A 42 7.54 1.79 -8.19
C TYR A 42 6.76 2.90 -7.51
N MET A 43 5.46 2.92 -7.77
CA MET A 43 4.48 3.76 -7.11
C MET A 43 3.33 2.89 -6.63
N CYS A 44 2.89 3.12 -5.39
CA CYS A 44 1.65 2.51 -4.91
C CYS A 44 0.45 3.09 -5.66
N TYR A 45 -0.61 2.30 -5.82
CA TYR A 45 -1.88 2.79 -6.35
C TYR A 45 -2.44 3.94 -5.52
N ASN A 46 -3.35 4.71 -6.13
CA ASN A 46 -3.93 5.88 -5.49
C ASN A 46 -4.48 5.53 -4.09
N LYS A 47 -4.17 6.38 -3.11
CA LYS A 47 -4.51 6.26 -1.67
C LYS A 47 -3.74 5.19 -0.88
N PHE A 48 -2.96 4.32 -1.52
CA PHE A 48 -2.06 3.43 -0.79
C PHE A 48 -0.82 4.18 -0.35
N THR A 49 -0.27 3.80 0.80
CA THR A 49 0.91 4.42 1.38
C THR A 49 2.10 3.50 1.20
N MET A 50 3.16 3.99 0.56
CA MET A 50 4.41 3.24 0.45
C MET A 50 5.14 3.18 1.79
N GLU A 51 5.57 1.99 2.18
CA GLU A 51 6.50 1.76 3.27
C GLU A 51 7.73 1.02 2.74
N GLY A 52 8.93 1.56 3.01
CA GLY A 52 10.18 1.07 2.46
C GLY A 52 10.75 1.95 1.36
N TYR A 53 11.66 1.40 0.56
CA TYR A 53 12.37 2.14 -0.49
C TYR A 53 11.71 1.89 -1.86
N PRO A 54 11.34 2.93 -2.65
CA PRO A 54 10.54 2.81 -3.87
C PRO A 54 11.25 2.12 -5.05
N TYR A 55 12.41 1.50 -4.85
CA TYR A 55 13.22 0.97 -5.93
C TYR A 55 13.52 -0.50 -5.75
N LEU A 56 13.41 -1.24 -6.86
CA LEU A 56 14.11 -2.50 -7.04
C LEU A 56 15.36 -2.27 -7.88
N THR A 57 16.47 -2.87 -7.48
CA THR A 57 17.79 -2.75 -8.12
C THR A 57 18.16 -4.10 -8.72
N CYS A 58 18.58 -4.12 -9.98
CA CYS A 58 19.07 -5.33 -10.62
C CYS A 58 20.45 -5.73 -10.07
N ALA A 59 20.59 -6.96 -9.59
CA ALA A 59 21.86 -7.51 -9.14
C ALA A 59 21.97 -8.99 -9.52
N GLN A 60 22.94 -9.32 -10.38
CA GLN A 60 23.26 -10.69 -10.79
C GLN A 60 22.05 -11.47 -11.33
N GLY A 61 21.26 -10.82 -12.20
CA GLY A 61 20.06 -11.41 -12.79
C GLY A 61 18.82 -11.43 -11.89
N GLU A 62 18.93 -10.96 -10.65
CA GLU A 62 17.82 -10.89 -9.69
C GLU A 62 17.50 -9.45 -9.27
N TRP A 63 16.21 -9.18 -9.06
CA TRP A 63 15.75 -7.91 -8.51
C TRP A 63 15.91 -7.89 -6.98
N ARG A 64 16.56 -6.86 -6.46
CA ARG A 64 16.80 -6.64 -5.02
C ARG A 64 16.12 -5.37 -4.54
N GLY A 65 15.49 -5.44 -3.38
CA GLY A 65 14.78 -4.32 -2.77
C GLY A 65 13.48 -4.80 -2.16
N TYR A 66 12.94 -4.00 -1.24
CA TYR A 66 11.69 -4.33 -0.58
C TYR A 66 10.94 -3.05 -0.24
N PHE A 67 9.66 -3.07 -0.57
CA PHE A 67 8.67 -2.11 -0.12
C PHE A 67 7.32 -2.82 -0.02
N THR A 68 6.37 -2.17 0.64
CA THR A 68 4.97 -2.59 0.64
C THR A 68 4.07 -1.39 0.45
N CYS A 69 2.90 -1.62 -0.15
CA CYS A 69 1.86 -0.63 -0.32
C CYS A 69 0.75 -0.91 0.67
N LEU A 70 0.67 -0.08 1.70
CA LEU A 70 -0.25 -0.24 2.82
C LEU A 70 -1.62 0.33 2.46
N LYS A 71 -2.66 -0.44 2.76
CA LYS A 71 -4.03 -0.15 2.37
C LYS A 71 -4.55 1.09 3.10
N PRO A 72 -5.29 1.98 2.40
CA PRO A 72 -6.06 3.02 3.06
C PRO A 72 -7.25 2.40 3.80
N CYS A 73 -7.73 3.08 4.83
CA CYS A 73 -8.96 2.74 5.51
C CYS A 73 -10.12 3.45 4.82
N MET A 74 -11.20 2.70 4.60
CA MET A 74 -12.44 3.23 4.06
C MET A 74 -13.50 3.22 5.16
N VAL A 75 -14.09 4.38 5.44
CA VAL A 75 -15.24 4.49 6.34
C VAL A 75 -16.42 5.04 5.56
N THR A 76 -17.50 4.27 5.52
CA THR A 76 -18.74 4.64 4.81
C THR A 76 -19.68 5.39 5.74
N VAL A 77 -20.59 6.15 5.16
CA VAL A 77 -21.66 6.83 5.92
C VAL A 77 -22.55 5.82 6.66
N GLU A 78 -22.85 4.69 6.01
CA GLU A 78 -23.63 3.60 6.60
C GLU A 78 -22.96 3.01 7.86
N GLU A 79 -21.64 2.77 7.81
CA GLU A 79 -20.91 2.26 8.97
C GLU A 79 -20.87 3.28 10.12
N MET A 80 -20.74 4.57 9.80
CA MET A 80 -20.83 5.66 10.78
C MET A 80 -22.21 5.69 11.46
N ASP A 81 -23.29 5.62 10.69
CA ASP A 81 -24.66 5.64 11.19
C ASP A 81 -24.99 4.45 12.08
N LYS A 82 -24.60 3.25 11.63
CA LYS A 82 -24.77 1.99 12.38
C LYS A 82 -24.09 2.06 13.75
N ARG A 83 -23.00 2.81 13.85
CA ARG A 83 -22.24 3.02 15.09
C ARG A 83 -22.63 4.28 15.86
N GLY A 84 -23.54 5.09 15.32
CA GLY A 84 -23.97 6.34 15.95
C GLY A 84 -22.88 7.41 16.02
N ILE A 85 -21.91 7.36 15.11
CA ILE A 85 -20.78 8.29 15.06
C ILE A 85 -20.87 9.20 13.83
N GLU A 86 -20.13 10.30 13.87
CA GLU A 86 -19.96 11.24 12.76
C GLU A 86 -18.53 11.80 12.75
N LEU A 87 -18.12 12.43 11.65
CA LEU A 87 -16.84 13.12 11.61
C LEU A 87 -16.90 14.34 12.52
N LYS A 88 -15.89 14.52 13.38
CA LYS A 88 -15.80 15.69 14.23
C LYS A 88 -15.64 16.98 13.41
N TRP A 89 -14.94 16.88 12.29
CA TRP A 89 -14.67 17.97 11.37
C TRP A 89 -14.90 17.52 9.93
N GLY A 90 -15.48 18.39 9.11
CA GLY A 90 -15.75 18.13 7.70
C GLY A 90 -17.18 17.68 7.42
N GLU A 91 -17.45 17.45 6.13
CA GLU A 91 -18.78 17.08 5.67
C GLU A 91 -19.06 15.59 5.87
N ARG A 92 -20.35 15.27 5.97
CA ARG A 92 -20.84 13.90 6.08
C ARG A 92 -20.70 13.16 4.75
N GLN A 93 -19.56 12.50 4.56
CA GLN A 93 -19.25 11.73 3.36
C GLN A 93 -18.45 10.48 3.66
N LYS A 94 -18.33 9.57 2.69
CA LYS A 94 -17.37 8.47 2.76
C LYS A 94 -15.95 9.03 2.76
N ILE A 95 -15.06 8.42 3.53
CA ILE A 95 -13.66 8.87 3.63
C ILE A 95 -12.70 7.74 3.26
N PHE A 96 -11.59 8.14 2.65
CA PHE A 96 -10.42 7.30 2.43
C PHE A 96 -9.25 7.91 3.17
N SER A 97 -8.84 7.25 4.27
CA SER A 97 -7.74 7.70 5.10
C SER A 97 -6.49 6.89 4.73
N PRO A 98 -5.41 7.54 4.25
CA PRO A 98 -4.14 6.87 4.01
C PRO A 98 -3.62 6.17 5.26
N HIS A 99 -2.73 5.19 5.10
CA HIS A 99 -2.12 4.55 6.28
C HIS A 99 -1.34 5.57 7.12
N LYS A 100 -1.43 5.44 8.46
CA LYS A 100 -0.90 6.37 9.49
C LYS A 100 -1.64 7.71 9.59
N ASP A 101 -2.59 7.99 8.69
CA ASP A 101 -3.49 9.13 8.86
C ASP A 101 -4.46 8.87 10.03
N THR A 102 -4.94 9.96 10.64
CA THR A 102 -5.73 9.92 11.87
C THR A 102 -6.99 10.76 11.73
N ILE A 103 -8.13 10.12 12.00
CA ILE A 103 -9.45 10.75 11.92
C ILE A 103 -10.02 10.92 13.33
N SER A 104 -10.65 12.06 13.58
CA SER A 104 -11.41 12.30 14.82
C SER A 104 -12.90 12.18 14.54
N PHE A 105 -13.55 11.28 15.27
CA PHE A 105 -14.99 11.10 15.28
C PHE A 105 -15.64 11.85 16.44
N ALA A 106 -16.96 11.99 16.38
CA ALA A 106 -17.83 12.45 17.45
C ALA A 106 -19.06 11.55 17.52
N CYS A 107 -19.74 11.51 18.67
CA CYS A 107 -21.05 10.86 18.76
C CYS A 107 -22.10 11.77 18.11
N GLN A 108 -23.01 11.17 17.36
CA GLN A 108 -24.19 11.87 16.85
C GLN A 108 -25.00 12.46 18.00
N LYS A 109 -25.72 13.55 17.73
CA LYS A 109 -26.53 14.27 18.72
C LYS A 109 -27.38 13.34 19.59
N GLY A 110 -27.20 13.43 20.91
CA GLY A 110 -27.96 12.67 21.90
C GLY A 110 -27.43 11.27 22.22
N LYS A 111 -26.38 10.81 21.54
CA LYS A 111 -25.70 9.55 21.83
C LYS A 111 -24.45 9.76 22.66
N TYR A 112 -24.02 8.72 23.36
CA TYR A 112 -22.80 8.71 24.17
C TYR A 112 -21.94 7.50 23.85
N LEU A 113 -20.62 7.65 24.06
CA LEU A 113 -19.65 6.60 23.78
C LEU A 113 -19.92 5.38 24.69
N LYS A 114 -20.04 4.20 24.08
CA LYS A 114 -20.39 2.97 24.80
C LYS A 114 -19.19 2.27 25.44
N ASP A 115 -18.05 2.23 24.76
CA ASP A 115 -16.99 1.25 25.02
C ASP A 115 -15.60 1.82 25.33
N GLY A 116 -15.49 3.10 25.73
CA GLY A 116 -14.21 3.72 26.11
C GLY A 116 -13.17 3.80 24.98
N THR A 117 -13.53 3.36 23.77
CA THR A 117 -12.73 3.46 22.56
C THR A 117 -12.42 4.92 22.27
N ASP A 118 -11.16 5.24 21.92
CA ASP A 118 -10.79 6.60 21.55
C ASP A 118 -11.64 7.08 20.37
N LEU A 119 -12.10 8.33 20.41
CA LEU A 119 -12.78 8.94 19.28
C LEU A 119 -11.79 9.32 18.17
N ARG A 120 -10.50 9.39 18.48
CA ARG A 120 -9.42 9.62 17.54
C ARG A 120 -8.80 8.29 17.11
N GLN A 121 -8.91 7.98 15.83
CA GLN A 121 -8.53 6.67 15.29
C GLN A 121 -7.51 6.79 14.17
N THR A 122 -6.50 5.92 14.18
CA THR A 122 -5.43 5.88 13.19
C THR A 122 -5.64 4.72 12.23
N CYS A 123 -5.49 4.97 10.94
CA CYS A 123 -5.58 3.94 9.93
C CYS A 123 -4.35 3.03 9.93
N THR A 124 -4.55 1.73 10.16
CA THR A 124 -3.47 0.72 10.17
C THR A 124 -3.72 -0.32 9.08
N ASN A 125 -3.05 -0.17 7.93
CA ASN A 125 -3.12 -1.07 6.78
C ASN A 125 -4.55 -1.56 6.46
N GLY A 126 -5.46 -0.63 6.20
CA GLY A 126 -6.86 -0.92 5.88
C GLY A 126 -7.78 -1.17 7.07
N VAL A 127 -7.24 -1.20 8.30
CA VAL A 127 -8.01 -1.40 9.53
C VAL A 127 -8.09 -0.10 10.33
N MET A 128 -9.32 0.32 10.65
CA MET A 128 -9.60 1.44 11.55
C MET A 128 -10.60 0.98 12.61
N LEU A 129 -10.25 1.12 13.88
CA LEU A 129 -11.09 0.70 14.99
C LEU A 129 -12.18 1.76 15.25
N LEU A 130 -13.35 1.61 14.63
CA LEU A 130 -14.40 2.62 14.77
C LEU A 130 -15.10 2.55 16.14
N PRO A 131 -15.20 3.69 16.87
CA PRO A 131 -15.92 3.76 18.14
C PRO A 131 -17.41 3.49 17.96
N ARG A 132 -18.11 3.18 19.06
CA ARG A 132 -19.57 2.98 19.05
C ARG A 132 -20.25 3.90 20.06
N CYS A 133 -21.22 4.67 19.59
CA CYS A 133 -22.10 5.48 20.42
C CYS A 133 -23.53 4.91 20.42
N VAL A 134 -24.21 4.98 21.57
CA VAL A 134 -25.59 4.52 21.77
C VAL A 134 -26.47 5.60 22.36
#